data_AF-A0A098MGD7-F1
#
_entry.id   AF-A0A098MGD7-F1
#
_cell.length_a   1.000
_cell.length_b   1.000
_cell.length_c   1.000
_cell.angle_alpha   90.00
_cell.angle_beta   90.00
_cell.angle_gamma   90.00
#
_symmetry.space_group_name_H-M   'P 1'
#
loop_
_entity.id
_entity.type
_entity.pdbx_description
1 polymer ?
#
loop_
_entity_poly.entity_id
_entity_poly.type
_entity_poly.pdbx_seq_one_letter_code
_entity_poly.pdbx_strand_id
1 'polypeptide(L)'
;MRKHKRRNQKKWFRIVAQNVHQGKAVSRFHAQRLVESVQLFADNQYHNVFRPWWYEQMDSNSKLDLVTEHSRHFKEVERKLIEMTGIAADDFNKIAASLKKATPRRTRKSKEKPRPPVRKLKKPEEFKIRMMNGDFQPVTGEKVFTIGEHDFFIHITEGKHFDFWTVSDVATGTKVYSHERYNEAARKAKEIITKHYDSYVSQVSKLREAHS
;
A
#
# COMPACT_ATOMS: atom_id res chain seq x y z
N MET A 1 -11.98 -3.93 12.66
CA MET A 1 -11.01 -3.16 13.49
C MET A 1 -11.61 -2.96 14.88
N ARG A 2 -10.99 -3.46 15.96
CA ARG A 2 -11.55 -3.41 17.34
C ARG A 2 -11.94 -1.97 17.73
N LYS A 3 -13.12 -1.79 18.34
CA LYS A 3 -13.77 -0.49 18.68
C LYS A 3 -12.82 0.54 19.33
N HIS A 4 -11.89 0.06 20.16
CA HIS A 4 -10.89 0.88 20.86
C HIS A 4 -9.83 1.52 19.93
N LYS A 5 -9.41 0.83 18.86
CA LYS A 5 -8.47 1.37 17.86
C LYS A 5 -9.11 2.51 17.05
N ARG A 6 -10.40 2.40 16.71
CA ARG A 6 -11.18 3.46 16.04
C ARG A 6 -11.30 4.73 16.90
N ARG A 7 -11.53 4.57 18.22
CA ARG A 7 -11.69 5.71 19.14
C ARG A 7 -10.39 6.51 19.28
N ASN A 8 -9.25 5.82 19.40
CA ASN A 8 -7.94 6.48 19.50
C ASN A 8 -7.56 7.20 18.21
N GLN A 9 -7.85 6.61 17.05
CA GLN A 9 -7.62 7.23 15.75
C GLN A 9 -8.40 8.54 15.58
N LYS A 10 -9.70 8.55 15.89
CA LYS A 10 -10.52 9.78 15.88
C LYS A 10 -9.97 10.85 16.83
N LYS A 11 -9.48 10.44 18.00
CA LYS A 11 -8.86 11.36 18.96
C LYS A 11 -7.60 12.01 18.37
N TRP A 12 -6.74 11.23 17.71
CA TRP A 12 -5.54 11.77 17.07
C TRP A 12 -5.88 12.76 15.97
N PHE A 13 -6.83 12.42 15.10
CA PHE A 13 -7.26 13.33 14.03
C PHE A 13 -7.78 14.66 14.60
N ARG A 14 -8.64 14.59 15.62
CA ARG A 14 -9.15 15.79 16.30
C ARG A 14 -8.04 16.65 16.89
N ILE A 15 -7.06 16.04 17.56
CA ILE A 15 -5.91 16.76 18.13
C ILE A 15 -5.11 17.47 17.03
N VAL A 16 -4.86 16.80 15.90
CA VAL A 16 -4.12 17.40 14.79
C VAL A 16 -4.94 18.52 14.16
N ALA A 17 -6.21 18.31 13.83
CA ALA A 17 -7.09 19.32 13.25
C ALA A 17 -7.18 20.57 14.14
N GLN A 18 -7.38 20.38 15.45
CA GLN A 18 -7.43 21.49 16.40
C GLN A 18 -6.10 22.27 16.42
N ASN A 19 -4.96 21.58 16.44
CA ASN A 19 -3.66 22.24 16.42
C ASN A 19 -3.43 23.01 15.11
N VAL A 20 -3.85 22.46 13.96
CA VAL A 20 -3.78 23.14 12.66
C VAL A 20 -4.64 24.40 12.66
N HIS A 21 -5.91 24.32 13.08
CA HIS A 21 -6.81 25.47 13.14
C HIS A 21 -6.33 26.57 14.10
N GLN A 22 -5.66 26.18 15.19
CA GLN A 22 -5.12 27.12 16.18
C GLN A 22 -3.72 27.63 15.82
N GLY A 23 -3.16 27.25 14.67
CA GLY A 23 -1.79 27.62 14.27
C GLY A 23 -0.69 27.04 15.19
N LYS A 24 -1.02 25.99 15.97
CA LYS A 24 -0.11 25.36 16.93
C LYS A 24 0.71 24.26 16.27
N ALA A 25 1.91 24.06 16.79
CA ALA A 25 2.79 22.99 16.35
C ALA A 25 2.14 21.61 16.57
N VAL A 26 2.04 20.83 15.49
CA VAL A 26 1.56 19.44 15.56
C VAL A 26 2.72 18.56 16.04
N SER A 27 2.53 17.83 17.13
CA SER A 27 3.55 16.90 17.60
C SER A 27 3.86 15.83 16.55
N ARG A 28 5.14 15.45 16.42
CA ARG A 28 5.59 14.45 15.44
C ARG A 28 4.83 13.11 15.53
N PHE A 29 4.53 12.64 16.74
CA PHE A 29 3.78 11.39 16.95
C PHE A 29 2.39 11.46 16.31
N HIS A 30 1.62 12.51 16.59
CA HIS A 30 0.26 12.67 16.06
C HIS A 30 0.27 12.91 14.54
N ALA A 31 1.23 13.68 14.03
CA ALA A 31 1.45 13.85 12.59
C ALA A 31 1.73 12.51 11.89
N GLN A 32 2.61 11.68 12.45
CA GLN A 32 2.92 10.37 11.90
C GLN A 32 1.69 9.45 11.87
N ARG A 33 0.92 9.39 12.97
CA ARG A 33 -0.30 8.57 13.04
C ARG A 33 -1.40 9.02 12.08
N LEU A 34 -1.50 10.33 11.84
CA LEU A 34 -2.39 10.88 10.83
C LEU A 34 -2.00 10.40 9.43
N VAL A 35 -0.74 10.62 9.03
CA VAL A 35 -0.25 10.27 7.69
C VAL A 35 -0.38 8.77 7.41
N GLU A 36 0.05 7.91 8.35
CA GLU A 36 -0.10 6.44 8.23
C GLU A 36 -1.57 6.04 8.02
N SER A 37 -2.48 6.66 8.78
CA SER A 37 -3.90 6.34 8.70
C SER A 37 -4.54 6.80 7.39
N VAL A 38 -4.17 7.99 6.91
CA VAL A 38 -4.68 8.55 5.65
C VAL A 38 -4.19 7.72 4.47
N GLN A 39 -2.92 7.32 4.47
CA GLN A 39 -2.35 6.49 3.42
C GLN A 39 -3.03 5.11 3.36
N LEU A 40 -3.19 4.45 4.51
CA LEU A 40 -3.90 3.18 4.58
C LEU A 40 -5.37 3.30 4.12
N PHE A 41 -6.03 4.43 4.39
CA PHE A 41 -7.38 4.66 3.89
C PHE A 41 -7.39 4.81 2.37
N ALA A 42 -6.51 5.64 1.80
CA ALA A 42 -6.40 5.86 0.36
C ALA A 42 -6.09 4.55 -0.39
N ASP A 43 -5.14 3.76 0.11
CA ASP A 43 -4.80 2.44 -0.47
C ASP A 43 -5.99 1.49 -0.44
N ASN A 44 -6.76 1.48 0.65
CA ASN A 44 -7.97 0.65 0.73
C ASN A 44 -9.07 1.13 -0.22
N GLN A 45 -9.27 2.44 -0.40
CA GLN A 45 -10.23 2.98 -1.37
C GLN A 45 -9.81 2.60 -2.79
N TYR A 46 -8.53 2.73 -3.12
CA TYR A 46 -8.04 2.36 -4.44
C TYR A 46 -8.15 0.85 -4.69
N HIS A 47 -7.62 0.01 -3.80
CA HIS A 47 -7.51 -1.42 -4.06
C HIS A 47 -8.82 -2.20 -3.86
N ASN A 48 -9.70 -1.78 -2.95
CA ASN A 48 -10.92 -2.52 -2.64
C ASN A 48 -12.19 -1.86 -3.20
N VAL A 49 -12.13 -0.60 -3.67
CA VAL A 49 -13.30 0.11 -4.21
C VAL A 49 -13.07 0.45 -5.68
N PHE A 50 -12.08 1.28 -5.99
CA PHE A 50 -11.87 1.74 -7.37
C PHE A 50 -11.43 0.62 -8.31
N ARG A 51 -10.41 -0.15 -7.90
CA ARG A 51 -9.82 -1.19 -8.75
C ARG A 51 -10.81 -2.30 -9.11
N PRO A 52 -11.60 -2.87 -8.17
CA PRO A 52 -12.63 -3.84 -8.50
C PRO A 52 -13.74 -3.25 -9.37
N TRP A 53 -14.24 -2.06 -9.04
CA TRP A 53 -15.25 -1.37 -9.85
C TRP A 53 -14.77 -1.11 -11.28
N TRP A 54 -13.52 -0.63 -11.43
CA TRP A 54 -12.91 -0.40 -12.74
C TRP A 54 -12.87 -1.69 -13.57
N TYR A 55 -12.55 -2.82 -12.94
CA TYR A 55 -12.55 -4.11 -13.61
C TYR A 55 -13.94 -4.56 -14.06
N GLU A 56 -15.00 -4.28 -13.28
CA GLU A 56 -16.38 -4.52 -13.72
C GLU A 56 -16.80 -3.64 -14.91
N GLN A 57 -16.25 -2.42 -14.98
CA GLN A 57 -16.55 -1.47 -16.06
C GLN A 57 -15.77 -1.74 -17.36
N MET A 58 -14.59 -2.36 -17.27
CA MET A 58 -13.79 -2.72 -18.45
C MET A 58 -14.52 -3.69 -19.39
N ASP A 59 -15.28 -4.64 -18.84
CA ASP A 59 -16.04 -5.62 -19.63
C ASP A 59 -17.39 -5.06 -20.14
N SER A 60 -17.90 -3.99 -19.53
CA SER A 60 -19.27 -3.50 -19.75
C SER A 60 -19.38 -2.12 -20.43
N ASN A 61 -18.32 -1.30 -20.45
CA ASN A 61 -18.43 0.07 -20.93
C ASN A 61 -17.12 0.62 -21.54
N SER A 62 -16.93 0.43 -22.85
CA SER A 62 -15.73 0.83 -23.62
C SER A 62 -15.52 2.34 -23.75
N LYS A 63 -16.46 3.17 -23.28
CA LYS A 63 -16.40 4.64 -23.37
C LYS A 63 -15.78 5.32 -22.16
N LEU A 64 -15.47 4.57 -21.09
CA LEU A 64 -14.89 5.13 -19.88
C LEU A 64 -13.38 5.27 -20.02
N ASP A 65 -12.87 6.47 -19.71
CA ASP A 65 -11.44 6.75 -19.68
C ASP A 65 -10.88 6.54 -18.26
N LEU A 66 -9.83 5.73 -18.16
CA LEU A 66 -9.19 5.39 -16.89
C LEU A 66 -8.68 6.64 -16.17
N VAL A 67 -8.07 7.58 -16.88
CA VAL A 67 -7.45 8.77 -16.28
C VAL A 67 -8.53 9.66 -15.65
N THR A 68 -9.63 9.86 -16.37
CA THR A 68 -10.77 10.65 -15.93
C THR A 68 -11.46 10.03 -14.71
N GLU A 69 -11.78 8.74 -14.75
CA GLU A 69 -12.46 8.06 -13.64
C GLU A 69 -11.55 7.90 -12.42
N HIS A 70 -10.25 7.70 -12.63
CA HIS A 70 -9.26 7.72 -11.56
C HIS A 70 -9.21 9.10 -10.88
N SER A 71 -9.17 10.19 -11.65
CA SER A 71 -9.22 11.55 -11.11
C SER A 71 -10.50 11.80 -10.31
N ARG A 72 -11.65 11.36 -10.84
CA ARG A 72 -12.95 11.47 -10.17
C ARG A 72 -12.97 10.72 -8.84
N HIS A 73 -12.48 9.48 -8.82
CA HIS A 73 -12.40 8.68 -7.61
C HIS A 73 -11.51 9.33 -6.56
N PHE A 74 -10.31 9.80 -6.93
CA PHE A 74 -9.40 10.41 -5.96
C PHE A 74 -9.93 11.73 -5.40
N LYS A 75 -10.67 12.54 -6.18
CA LYS A 75 -11.41 13.71 -5.64
C LYS A 75 -12.45 13.31 -4.61
N GLU A 76 -13.16 12.19 -4.83
CA GLU A 76 -14.11 11.67 -3.84
C GLU A 76 -13.41 11.19 -2.56
N VAL A 77 -12.28 10.49 -2.71
CA VAL A 77 -11.45 10.03 -1.59
C VAL A 77 -10.93 11.21 -0.79
N GLU A 78 -10.45 12.25 -1.46
CA GLU A 78 -10.00 13.51 -0.84
C GLU A 78 -11.12 14.14 0.00
N ARG A 79 -12.34 14.27 -0.55
CA ARG A 79 -13.49 14.79 0.19
C ARG A 79 -13.79 13.96 1.45
N LYS A 80 -13.79 12.62 1.35
CA LYS A 80 -14.00 11.72 2.50
C LYS A 80 -12.88 11.85 3.53
N LEU A 81 -11.64 12.07 3.10
CA LEU A 81 -10.51 12.30 3.99
C LEU A 81 -10.64 13.61 4.76
N ILE A 82 -11.06 14.69 4.09
CA ILE A 82 -11.33 15.98 4.73
C ILE A 82 -12.45 15.83 5.76
N GLU A 83 -13.55 15.15 5.42
CA GLU A 83 -14.66 14.91 6.35
C GLU A 83 -14.22 14.08 7.57
N MET A 84 -13.40 13.05 7.35
CA MET A 84 -12.92 12.17 8.42
C MET A 84 -11.91 12.84 9.35
N THR A 85 -11.03 13.67 8.81
CA THR A 85 -9.88 14.22 9.53
C THR A 85 -10.10 15.66 10.01
N GLY A 86 -10.98 16.42 9.34
CA GLY A 86 -11.16 17.85 9.54
C GLY A 86 -9.98 18.69 9.04
N ILE A 87 -9.10 18.14 8.20
CA ILE A 87 -7.86 18.79 7.76
C ILE A 87 -7.93 18.97 6.24
N ALA A 88 -7.67 20.19 5.77
CA ALA A 88 -7.57 20.49 4.34
C ALA A 88 -6.36 19.79 3.70
N ALA A 89 -6.46 19.48 2.41
CA ALA A 89 -5.41 18.75 1.69
C ALA A 89 -4.04 19.46 1.72
N ASP A 90 -4.03 20.79 1.61
CA ASP A 90 -2.80 21.59 1.68
C ASP A 90 -2.11 21.50 3.04
N ASP A 91 -2.88 21.54 4.13
CA ASP A 91 -2.33 21.43 5.47
C ASP A 91 -1.85 20.01 5.77
N PHE A 92 -2.55 19.00 5.24
CA PHE A 92 -2.06 17.63 5.25
C PHE A 92 -0.71 17.51 4.54
N ASN A 93 -0.57 18.09 3.35
CA ASN A 93 0.68 18.07 2.58
C ASN A 93 1.83 18.76 3.34
N LYS A 94 1.56 19.89 4.01
CA LYS A 94 2.54 20.56 4.88
C LYS A 94 2.96 19.67 6.05
N ILE A 95 2.01 18.99 6.71
CA ILE A 95 2.29 18.06 7.81
C ILE A 95 3.15 16.89 7.32
N ALA A 96 2.78 16.29 6.19
CA ALA A 96 3.52 15.18 5.59
C ALA A 96 4.95 15.60 5.18
N ALA A 97 5.11 16.80 4.62
CA ALA A 97 6.41 17.36 4.30
C ALA A 97 7.25 17.64 5.55
N SER A 98 6.63 18.09 6.65
CA SER A 98 7.33 18.36 7.92
C SER A 98 7.93 17.08 8.53
N LEU A 99 7.29 15.92 8.32
CA LEU A 99 7.81 14.63 8.77
C LEU A 99 9.09 14.21 8.04
N LYS A 100 9.26 14.60 6.77
CA LYS A 100 10.48 14.35 5.97
C LYS A 100 11.70 15.10 6.50
N LYS A 101 11.50 16.26 7.16
CA LYS A 101 12.58 17.13 7.64
C LYS A 101 13.14 16.78 9.02
N ALA A 102 12.75 15.67 9.64
CA ALA A 102 13.39 15.29 10.91
C ALA A 102 14.81 14.82 10.66
N THR A 103 15.73 15.73 10.96
CA THR A 103 17.15 15.56 11.15
C THR A 103 17.43 14.20 11.79
N PRO A 104 18.35 13.38 11.24
CA PRO A 104 18.74 12.13 11.88
C PRO A 104 19.17 12.47 13.31
N ARG A 105 18.52 11.85 14.31
CA ARG A 105 19.05 11.83 15.67
C ARG A 105 20.52 11.45 15.55
N ARG A 106 21.44 12.32 15.98
CA ARG A 106 22.89 12.06 15.98
C ARG A 106 23.10 10.60 16.36
N THR A 107 23.60 9.83 15.42
CA THR A 107 23.93 8.42 15.63
C THR A 107 24.99 8.41 16.72
N ARG A 108 24.61 8.01 17.94
CA ARG A 108 25.57 7.35 18.85
C ARG A 108 26.31 6.36 17.95
N LYS A 109 27.66 6.42 17.87
CA LYS A 109 28.48 5.53 17.03
C LYS A 109 27.96 4.12 17.21
N SER A 110 27.14 3.69 16.25
CA SER A 110 26.45 2.44 16.29
C SER A 110 27.39 1.53 15.54
N LYS A 111 27.83 0.43 16.18
CA LYS A 111 28.37 -0.71 15.43
C LYS A 111 27.49 -0.89 14.21
N GLU A 112 28.10 -0.93 13.03
CA GLU A 112 27.44 -0.97 11.73
C GLU A 112 26.21 -1.88 11.82
N LYS A 113 25.02 -1.26 11.81
CA LYS A 113 23.80 -2.05 11.85
C LYS A 113 23.70 -2.73 10.49
N PRO A 114 23.59 -4.06 10.41
CA PRO A 114 23.35 -4.72 9.14
C PRO A 114 22.11 -4.09 8.51
N ARG A 115 22.19 -3.75 7.21
CA ARG A 115 21.01 -3.35 6.43
C ARG A 115 19.92 -4.41 6.66
N PRO A 116 18.66 -4.02 6.89
CA PRO A 116 17.58 -4.99 7.02
C PRO A 116 17.63 -6.01 5.87
N PRO A 117 17.29 -7.27 6.15
CA PRO A 117 16.07 -7.57 6.89
C PRO A 117 16.31 -8.18 8.29
N VAL A 118 15.48 -7.75 9.24
CA VAL A 118 15.34 -8.36 10.59
C VAL A 118 14.82 -9.81 10.50
N ARG A 119 14.54 -10.31 9.29
CA ARG A 119 14.37 -11.73 8.95
C ARG A 119 15.02 -12.00 7.59
N LYS A 120 16.14 -12.72 7.54
CA LYS A 120 16.74 -13.19 6.28
C LYS A 120 15.70 -14.03 5.53
N LEU A 121 15.51 -13.76 4.24
CA LEU A 121 14.80 -14.70 3.34
C LEU A 121 15.48 -16.07 3.51
N LYS A 122 14.71 -17.13 3.79
CA LYS A 122 15.30 -18.44 4.10
C LYS A 122 15.84 -19.12 2.85
N LYS A 123 15.13 -18.96 1.74
CA LYS A 123 15.49 -19.46 0.40
C LYS A 123 15.32 -18.32 -0.61
N PRO A 124 16.33 -17.44 -0.72
CA PRO A 124 16.27 -16.34 -1.66
C PRO A 124 16.42 -16.86 -3.10
N GLU A 125 15.52 -16.44 -3.96
CA GLU A 125 15.51 -16.71 -5.40
C GLU A 125 15.25 -15.40 -6.16
N GLU A 126 15.67 -15.34 -7.42
CA GLU A 126 15.37 -14.20 -8.28
C GLU A 126 14.01 -14.39 -8.97
N PHE A 127 13.17 -13.38 -8.87
CA PHE A 127 11.86 -13.32 -9.50
C PHE A 127 11.74 -12.05 -10.32
N LYS A 128 10.74 -11.98 -11.21
CA LYS A 128 10.42 -10.77 -11.98
C LYS A 128 9.11 -10.18 -11.45
N ILE A 129 9.10 -8.87 -11.19
CA ILE A 129 7.89 -8.13 -10.87
C ILE A 129 7.49 -7.24 -12.04
N ARG A 130 6.19 -7.06 -12.22
CA ARG A 130 5.64 -6.17 -13.24
C ARG A 130 5.53 -4.75 -12.69
N MET A 131 6.15 -3.81 -13.38
CA MET A 131 6.15 -2.39 -13.08
C MET A 131 4.93 -1.70 -13.71
N MET A 132 4.58 -0.50 -13.22
CA MET A 132 3.39 0.23 -13.72
C MET A 132 3.50 0.63 -15.19
N ASN A 133 4.71 0.79 -15.71
CA ASN A 133 4.99 1.06 -17.12
C ASN A 133 4.90 -0.19 -18.01
N GLY A 134 4.60 -1.36 -17.44
CA GLY A 134 4.51 -2.63 -18.15
C GLY A 134 5.81 -3.44 -18.17
N ASP A 135 6.94 -2.84 -17.79
CA ASP A 135 8.24 -3.52 -17.77
C ASP A 135 8.35 -4.53 -16.64
N PHE A 136 9.30 -5.46 -16.79
CA PHE A 136 9.63 -6.43 -15.75
C PHE A 136 10.95 -6.05 -15.08
N GLN A 137 10.96 -6.00 -13.76
CA GLN A 137 12.15 -5.75 -12.97
C GLN A 137 12.54 -7.00 -12.15
N PRO A 138 13.81 -7.43 -12.17
CA PRO A 138 14.27 -8.51 -11.31
C PRO A 138 14.29 -8.07 -9.84
N VAL A 139 13.84 -8.94 -8.96
CA VAL A 139 13.88 -8.75 -7.51
C VAL A 139 14.26 -10.04 -6.80
N THR A 140 14.98 -9.93 -5.70
CA THR A 140 15.25 -11.06 -4.82
C THR A 140 14.06 -11.25 -3.87
N GLY A 141 13.49 -12.45 -3.86
CA GLY A 141 12.36 -12.82 -3.02
C GLY A 141 12.45 -14.24 -2.50
N GLU A 142 11.40 -14.71 -1.85
CA GLU A 142 11.25 -16.10 -1.38
C GLU A 142 9.84 -16.57 -1.68
N LYS A 143 9.69 -17.78 -2.24
CA LYS A 143 8.37 -18.41 -2.42
C LYS A 143 7.71 -18.64 -1.06
N VAL A 144 6.51 -18.11 -0.86
CA VAL A 144 5.81 -18.11 0.44
C VAL A 144 4.64 -19.07 0.54
N PHE A 145 3.91 -19.29 -0.56
CA PHE A 145 2.82 -20.26 -0.62
C PHE A 145 2.44 -20.57 -2.06
N THR A 146 1.68 -21.64 -2.24
CA THR A 146 1.10 -22.09 -3.50
C THR A 146 -0.40 -22.26 -3.30
N ILE A 147 -1.21 -21.87 -4.30
CA ILE A 147 -2.65 -22.13 -4.34
C ILE A 147 -2.96 -22.68 -5.75
N GLY A 148 -3.46 -23.92 -5.80
CA GLY A 148 -3.60 -24.67 -7.06
C GLY A 148 -2.24 -24.83 -7.75
N GLU A 149 -2.14 -24.35 -8.99
CA GLU A 149 -0.90 -24.38 -9.78
C GLU A 149 -0.12 -23.05 -9.75
N HIS A 150 -0.59 -22.08 -8.96
CA HIS A 150 0.01 -20.74 -8.91
C HIS A 150 0.87 -20.55 -7.67
N ASP A 151 2.10 -20.11 -7.93
CA ASP A 151 3.09 -19.84 -6.91
C ASP A 151 3.19 -18.35 -6.60
N PHE A 152 3.38 -18.05 -5.32
CA PHE A 152 3.49 -16.68 -4.82
C PHE A 152 4.77 -16.50 -4.05
N PHE A 153 5.46 -15.40 -4.29
CA PHE A 153 6.71 -15.05 -3.64
C PHE A 153 6.60 -13.71 -2.92
N ILE A 154 7.40 -13.55 -1.87
CA ILE A 154 7.49 -12.31 -1.10
C ILE A 154 8.83 -11.65 -1.36
N HIS A 155 8.81 -10.33 -1.54
CA HIS A 155 10.01 -9.52 -1.73
C HIS A 155 9.85 -8.19 -0.98
N ILE A 156 10.94 -7.44 -0.90
CA ILE A 156 10.89 -6.08 -0.39
C ILE A 156 10.55 -5.15 -1.55
N THR A 157 9.62 -4.22 -1.33
CA THR A 157 9.40 -3.08 -2.21
C THR A 157 9.88 -1.83 -1.49
N GLU A 158 10.88 -1.18 -2.06
CA GLU A 158 11.40 0.09 -1.56
C GLU A 158 10.33 1.18 -1.72
N GLY A 159 9.88 1.73 -0.60
CA GLY A 159 8.93 2.82 -0.59
C GLY A 159 9.61 4.16 -0.31
N LYS A 160 8.97 5.26 -0.73
CA LYS A 160 9.47 6.64 -0.49
C LYS A 160 9.67 6.98 0.99
N HIS A 161 9.02 6.24 1.89
CA HIS A 161 9.00 6.51 3.33
C HIS A 161 9.35 5.30 4.18
N PHE A 162 8.93 4.11 3.78
CA PHE A 162 9.19 2.84 4.45
C PHE A 162 9.22 1.71 3.42
N ASP A 163 10.01 0.69 3.70
CA ASP A 163 10.03 -0.54 2.92
C ASP A 163 8.85 -1.43 3.31
N PHE A 164 8.25 -2.08 2.32
CA PHE A 164 7.13 -2.99 2.53
C PHE A 164 7.51 -4.41 2.14
N TRP A 165 7.00 -5.38 2.89
CA TRP A 165 6.94 -6.76 2.44
C TRP A 165 5.78 -6.90 1.48
N THR A 166 6.09 -7.29 0.25
CA THR A 166 5.14 -7.38 -0.84
C THR A 166 5.09 -8.81 -1.34
N VAL A 167 3.89 -9.37 -1.44
CA VAL A 167 3.65 -10.66 -2.06
C VAL A 167 3.18 -10.44 -3.49
N SER A 168 3.82 -11.14 -4.42
CA SER A 168 3.56 -11.08 -5.85
C SER A 168 3.40 -12.49 -6.42
N ASP A 169 2.69 -12.59 -7.53
CA ASP A 169 2.56 -13.83 -8.30
C ASP A 169 3.84 -14.12 -9.10
N VAL A 170 4.35 -15.34 -9.04
CA VAL A 170 5.53 -15.78 -9.80
C VAL A 170 5.28 -15.70 -11.31
N ALA A 171 4.10 -16.07 -11.79
CA ALA A 171 3.82 -16.18 -13.22
C ALA A 171 3.69 -14.80 -13.90
N THR A 172 2.98 -13.87 -13.26
CA THR A 172 2.69 -12.56 -13.86
C THR A 172 3.55 -11.43 -13.30
N GLY A 173 4.29 -11.67 -12.22
CA GLY A 173 4.99 -10.62 -11.47
C GLY A 173 4.05 -9.61 -10.81
N THR A 174 2.74 -9.86 -10.80
CA THR A 174 1.73 -8.91 -10.32
C THR A 174 1.69 -8.88 -8.81
N LYS A 175 1.68 -7.67 -8.26
CA LYS A 175 1.51 -7.43 -6.82
C LYS A 175 0.13 -7.86 -6.33
N VAL A 176 0.11 -8.74 -5.33
CA VAL A 176 -1.11 -9.20 -4.63
C VAL A 176 -1.40 -8.31 -3.42
N TYR A 177 -0.44 -8.19 -2.50
CA TYR A 177 -0.63 -7.46 -1.26
C TYR A 177 0.70 -7.00 -0.64
N SER A 178 0.69 -5.87 0.07
CA SER A 178 1.86 -5.34 0.78
C SER A 178 1.54 -5.01 2.24
N HIS A 179 2.51 -5.23 3.13
CA HIS A 179 2.41 -4.85 4.54
C HIS A 179 3.81 -4.60 5.13
N GLU A 180 3.91 -3.77 6.17
CA GLU A 180 5.16 -3.55 6.93
C GLU A 180 5.71 -4.83 7.60
N ARG A 181 4.89 -5.89 7.73
CA ARG A 181 5.21 -7.09 8.48
C ARG A 181 5.11 -8.29 7.56
N TYR A 182 6.20 -9.04 7.43
CA TYR A 182 6.28 -10.26 6.61
C TYR A 182 5.07 -11.19 6.82
N ASN A 183 4.79 -11.57 8.06
CA ASN A 183 3.73 -12.55 8.35
C ASN A 183 2.33 -12.03 8.00
N GLU A 184 2.08 -10.72 8.16
CA GLU A 184 0.79 -10.12 7.79
C GLU A 184 0.65 -10.00 6.28
N ALA A 185 1.74 -9.66 5.57
CA ALA A 185 1.76 -9.63 4.11
C ALA A 185 1.43 -11.02 3.54
N ALA A 186 2.14 -12.06 3.99
CA ALA A 186 1.92 -13.44 3.55
C ALA A 186 0.52 -13.95 3.90
N ARG A 187 0.06 -13.77 5.14
CA ARG A 187 -1.26 -14.26 5.59
C ARG A 187 -2.39 -13.62 4.78
N LYS A 188 -2.38 -12.29 4.64
CA LYS A 188 -3.44 -11.58 3.92
C LYS A 188 -3.40 -11.83 2.42
N ALA A 189 -2.22 -11.91 1.81
CA ALA A 189 -2.11 -12.28 0.40
C ALA A 189 -2.76 -13.65 0.14
N LYS A 190 -2.48 -14.63 1.02
CA LYS A 190 -3.12 -15.95 0.94
C LYS A 190 -4.64 -15.86 1.08
N GLU A 191 -5.14 -15.12 2.06
CA GLU A 191 -6.59 -14.91 2.25
C GLU A 191 -7.28 -14.28 1.02
N ILE A 192 -6.64 -13.27 0.41
CA ILE A 192 -7.16 -12.58 -0.79
C ILE A 192 -7.25 -13.55 -1.97
N ILE A 193 -6.15 -14.25 -2.28
CA ILE A 193 -6.11 -15.18 -3.42
C ILE A 193 -7.07 -16.35 -3.20
N THR A 194 -7.09 -16.95 -2.00
CA THR A 194 -8.03 -18.06 -1.72
C THR A 194 -9.48 -17.63 -1.88
N LYS A 195 -9.85 -16.42 -1.45
CA LYS A 195 -11.23 -15.93 -1.55
C LYS A 195 -11.65 -15.62 -2.99
N HIS A 196 -10.71 -15.21 -3.83
CA HIS A 196 -10.97 -14.72 -5.19
C HIS A 196 -10.25 -15.56 -6.26
N TYR A 197 -10.03 -16.85 -5.99
CA TYR A 197 -9.14 -17.69 -6.79
C TYR A 197 -9.60 -17.80 -8.25
N ASP A 198 -10.88 -18.07 -8.49
CA ASP A 198 -11.42 -18.23 -9.85
C ASP A 198 -11.27 -16.96 -10.70
N SER A 199 -11.52 -15.80 -10.08
CA SER A 199 -11.33 -14.49 -10.71
C SER A 199 -9.85 -14.22 -11.00
N TYR A 200 -8.96 -14.61 -10.09
CA TYR A 200 -7.52 -14.52 -10.28
C TYR A 200 -7.03 -15.40 -11.44
N VAL A 201 -7.48 -16.66 -11.54
CA VAL A 201 -7.13 -17.57 -12.64
C VAL A 201 -7.52 -16.97 -13.99
N SER A 202 -8.75 -16.44 -14.11
CA SER A 202 -9.21 -15.77 -15.32
C SER A 202 -8.30 -14.59 -15.74
N GLN A 203 -7.83 -13.80 -14.77
CA GLN A 203 -6.92 -12.68 -15.03
C GLN A 203 -5.53 -13.14 -15.48
N VAL A 204 -4.98 -14.18 -14.85
CA VAL A 204 -3.68 -14.73 -15.24
C VAL A 204 -3.73 -15.25 -16.67
N SER A 205 -4.81 -15.93 -17.07
CA SER A 205 -5.00 -16.40 -18.45
C SER A 205 -5.05 -15.25 -19.45
N LYS A 206 -5.88 -14.22 -19.20
CA LYS A 206 -5.95 -13.02 -20.07
C LYS A 206 -4.60 -12.30 -20.19
N LEU A 207 -3.83 -12.24 -19.11
CA LEU A 207 -2.50 -11.63 -19.11
C LEU A 207 -1.46 -12.46 -19.88
N ARG A 208 -1.54 -13.79 -19.82
CA ARG A 208 -0.66 -14.67 -20.61
C ARG A 208 -0.93 -14.56 -22.11
N GLU A 209 -2.21 -14.49 -22.50
CA GLU A 209 -2.63 -14.34 -23.89
C GLU A 209 -2.22 -12.99 -24.49
N ALA A 210 -2.26 -11.90 -23.72
CA ALA A 210 -1.81 -10.57 -24.17
C ALA A 210 -0.28 -10.44 -24.34
N HIS A 211 0.48 -11.45 -23.91
CA HIS A 211 1.94 -11.48 -23.93
C HIS A 211 2.52 -12.68 -24.71
N SER A 212 1.67 -13.45 -25.41
CA SER A 212 2.05 -14.42 -26.45
C SER A 212 1.87 -13.79 -27.84
#